data_AF-A0A928U741-F1
#
_entry.id   AF-A0A928U741-F1
#
_cell.length_a   1.000
_cell.length_b   1.000
_cell.length_c   1.000
_cell.angle_alpha   90.00
_cell.angle_beta   90.00
_cell.angle_gamma   90.00
#
_symmetry.space_group_name_H-M   'P 1'
#
loop_
_entity.id
_entity.type
_entity.pdbx_description
1 polymer ?
#
loop_
_entity_poly.entity_id
_entity_poly.type
_entity_poly.pdbx_seq_one_letter_code
_entity_poly.pdbx_strand_id
1 'polypeptide(L)' 'MTKDSILTIDDTGCPKPYAKNTEAAKWQYCGSLKRPENRNVVVGAAFVSKIKHFPLDVIPYLPADEFG' A
#
# COMPACT_ATOMS: atom_id res chain seq x y z
N MET A 1 -13.91 -17.63 -4.16
CA MET A 1 -13.65 -16.67 -5.26
C MET A 1 -14.89 -16.61 -6.14
N THR A 2 -15.73 -15.58 -6.00
CA THR A 2 -16.88 -15.38 -6.90
C THR A 2 -16.48 -14.37 -7.97
N LYS A 3 -16.96 -14.55 -9.20
CA LYS A 3 -16.71 -13.69 -10.38
C LYS A 3 -17.16 -12.22 -10.21
N ASP A 4 -17.64 -11.85 -9.03
CA ASP A 4 -18.36 -10.61 -8.74
C ASP A 4 -17.66 -9.68 -7.73
N SER A 5 -16.45 -9.99 -7.27
CA SER A 5 -15.69 -9.05 -6.43
C SER A 5 -15.04 -7.93 -7.25
N ILE A 6 -15.02 -6.71 -6.73
CA ILE A 6 -14.27 -5.59 -7.32
C ILE A 6 -12.85 -5.64 -6.76
N LEU A 7 -11.83 -5.64 -7.60
CA LEU A 7 -10.44 -5.48 -7.15
C LEU A 7 -10.14 -3.99 -6.95
N THR A 8 -9.76 -3.61 -5.74
CA THR A 8 -9.29 -2.26 -5.42
C THR A 8 -7.81 -2.30 -5.12
N ILE A 9 -7.08 -1.31 -5.63
CA ILE A 9 -5.64 -1.14 -5.43
C ILE A 9 -5.45 0.30 -4.96
N ASP A 10 -4.74 0.46 -3.86
CA ASP A 10 -4.45 1.77 -3.27
C ASP A 10 -3.00 1.77 -2.77
N ASP A 11 -2.29 2.87 -2.99
CA ASP A 11 -0.97 3.07 -2.41
C ASP A 11 -1.06 3.98 -1.18
N THR A 12 -0.38 3.59 -0.12
CA THR A 12 -0.23 4.41 1.07
C THR A 12 1.24 4.55 1.39
N GLY A 13 1.60 5.69 1.96
CA GLY A 13 2.95 5.84 2.51
C GLY A 13 2.91 6.40 3.91
N CYS A 14 3.86 5.96 4.72
CA CYS A 14 3.97 6.33 6.12
C CYS A 14 5.30 7.07 6.35
N PRO A 15 5.28 8.39 6.63
CA PRO A 15 6.50 9.13 7.00
C PRO A 15 7.07 8.57 8.29
N LYS A 16 8.39 8.44 8.33
CA LYS A 16 9.16 7.95 9.49
C LYS A 16 10.24 8.98 9.88
N PRO A 17 9.85 10.22 10.25
CA PRO A 17 10.78 11.35 10.42
C PRO A 17 11.85 11.14 11.51
N TYR A 18 11.58 10.24 12.46
CA TYR A 18 12.48 9.97 13.59
C TYR A 18 13.08 8.56 13.57
N ALA A 19 12.72 7.73 12.58
CA ALA A 19 13.21 6.37 12.54
C ALA A 19 14.58 6.31 11.86
N LYS A 20 15.55 5.69 12.55
CA LYS A 20 16.92 5.52 12.06
C LYS A 20 17.09 4.22 11.25
N ASN A 21 16.41 3.16 11.68
CA ASN A 21 16.49 1.82 11.09
C ASN A 21 15.08 1.26 10.89
N THR A 22 14.38 1.72 9.84
CA THR A 22 13.09 1.12 9.43
C THR A 22 13.29 0.42 8.10
N GLU A 23 12.96 -0.86 8.06
CA GLU A 23 13.03 -1.68 6.86
C GLU A 23 12.12 -1.11 5.76
N ALA A 24 12.59 -1.21 4.51
CA ALA A 24 11.93 -0.69 3.31
C ALA A 24 11.62 0.84 3.29
N ALA A 25 11.96 1.60 4.34
CA ALA A 25 11.90 3.05 4.30
C ALA A 25 13.06 3.61 3.48
N LYS A 26 12.76 4.52 2.57
CA LYS A 26 13.75 5.20 1.74
C LYS A 26 13.48 6.70 1.75
N TRP A 27 14.53 7.48 1.51
CA TRP A 27 14.40 8.91 1.31
C TRP A 27 13.72 9.18 -0.04
N GLN A 28 12.52 9.76 -0.02
CA GLN A 28 11.73 10.04 -1.22
C GLN A 28 10.79 11.21 -1.00
N TYR A 29 10.21 11.77 -2.07
CA TYR A 29 9.30 12.90 -1.96
C TYR A 29 7.96 12.47 -1.34
N CYS A 30 7.57 13.13 -0.25
CA CYS A 30 6.29 12.89 0.40
C CYS A 30 5.28 13.99 0.01
N GLY A 31 4.33 13.64 -0.85
CA GLY A 31 3.32 14.59 -1.35
C GLY A 31 2.50 15.27 -0.25
N SER A 32 2.11 14.53 0.80
CA SER A 32 1.33 15.08 1.91
C SER A 32 2.12 16.09 2.76
N LEU A 33 3.44 15.94 2.84
CA LEU A 33 4.33 16.88 3.55
C LEU A 33 4.98 17.91 2.63
N LYS A 34 4.79 17.79 1.31
CA LYS A 34 5.38 18.63 0.26
C LYS A 34 6.92 18.74 0.33
N ARG A 35 7.59 17.71 0.87
CA ARG A 35 9.06 17.66 1.03
C ARG A 35 9.60 16.24 0.95
N PRO A 36 10.91 16.06 0.66
CA PRO A 36 11.57 14.78 0.88
C PRO A 36 11.51 14.34 2.34
N GLU A 37 11.26 13.06 2.57
CA GLU A 37 11.16 12.46 3.91
C GLU A 37 11.53 10.97 3.84
N ASN A 38 12.05 10.42 4.93
CA ASN A 38 12.23 8.99 5.07
C ASN A 38 10.85 8.31 5.22
N ARG A 39 10.46 7.48 4.26
CA ARG A 39 9.11 6.90 4.20
C ARG A 39 9.15 5.55 3.50
N ASN A 40 8.31 4.63 3.94
CA ASN A 40 7.93 3.47 3.15
C ASN A 40 6.64 3.76 2.36
N VAL A 41 6.56 3.21 1.16
CA VAL A 41 5.33 3.18 0.36
C VAL A 41 4.93 1.71 0.25
N VAL A 42 3.66 1.43 0.52
CA VAL A 42 3.06 0.10 0.44
C VAL A 42 1.85 0.22 -0.46
N VAL A 43 1.73 -0.69 -1.41
CA VAL A 43 0.52 -0.85 -2.20
C VAL A 43 -0.31 -1.95 -1.54
N GLY A 44 -1.59 -1.70 -1.34
CA GLY A 44 -2.54 -2.70 -0.86
C GLY A 44 -3.46 -3.10 -2.00
N ALA A 45 -3.80 -4.38 -2.06
CA ALA A 45 -4.88 -4.87 -2.91
C ALA A 45 -5.97 -5.49 -2.03
N ALA A 46 -7.23 -5.14 -2.28
CA ALA A 46 -8.35 -5.71 -1.57
C ALA A 46 -9.49 -6.03 -2.55
N PHE A 47 -10.10 -7.19 -2.36
CA PHE A 47 -11.35 -7.52 -3.03
C PHE A 47 -12.49 -6.90 -2.25
N VAL A 48 -13.35 -6.16 -2.91
CA VAL A 48 -14.45 -5.44 -2.26
C VAL A 48 -15.77 -6.12 -2.60
N SER A 49 -16.62 -6.28 -1.59
CA SER A 49 -18.00 -6.75 -1.78
C SER A 49 -18.79 -5.73 -2.60
N LYS A 50 -19.37 -6.15 -3.74
CA LYS A 50 -20.23 -5.29 -4.57
C LYS A 50 -21.43 -4.68 -3.82
N ILE A 51 -21.95 -5.35 -2.80
CA ILE A 51 -23.20 -4.95 -2.14
C ILE A 51 -22.96 -3.95 -1.02
N LYS A 52 -21.89 -4.15 -0.25
CA LYS A 52 -21.63 -3.40 1.00
C LYS A 52 -20.33 -2.60 0.98
N HIS A 53 -19.57 -2.67 -0.12
CA HIS A 53 -18.35 -1.90 -0.39
C HIS A 53 -17.28 -1.95 0.72
N PHE A 54 -17.27 -3.00 1.55
CA PHE A 54 -16.20 -3.21 2.52
C PHE A 54 -15.11 -4.13 1.94
N PRO A 55 -13.84 -3.91 2.31
CA PRO A 55 -12.75 -4.78 1.89
C PRO A 55 -12.86 -6.16 2.54
N LEU A 56 -12.78 -7.18 1.70
CA LEU A 56 -12.58 -8.57 2.04
C LEU A 56 -11.11 -8.90 1.72
N ASP A 57 -10.45 -9.63 2.62
CA ASP A 57 -9.11 -10.19 2.40
C ASP A 57 -8.09 -9.15 1.91
N VAL A 58 -7.73 -8.19 2.78
CA VAL A 58 -6.67 -7.23 2.47
C VAL A 58 -5.35 -7.99 2.36
N ILE A 59 -4.80 -8.04 1.14
CA ILE A 59 -3.54 -8.71 0.84
C ILE A 59 -2.52 -7.61 0.52
N PRO A 60 -1.33 -7.62 1.15
CA PRO A 60 -0.26 -6.70 0.73
C PRO A 60 0.05 -6.94 -0.75
N TYR A 61 0.09 -5.88 -1.54
CA TYR A 61 0.53 -6.00 -2.92
C TYR A 61 2.03 -6.27 -2.89
N LEU A 62 2.40 -7.52 -3.20
CA LEU A 62 3.79 -7.88 -3.47
C LEU A 62 4.09 -7.46 -4.92
N PRO A 63 5.18 -6.71 -5.17
CA PRO A 63 5.60 -6.38 -6.53
C PRO A 63 5.73 -7.65 -7.38
N ALA A 64 5.36 -7.57 -8.66
CA ALA A 64 5.35 -8.72 -9.57
C ALA A 64 6.68 -9.49 -9.63
N ASP A 65 7.79 -8.82 -9.29
CA ASP A 65 9.15 -9.34 -9.27
C ASP A 65 9.40 -10.40 -8.17
N GLU A 66 8.47 -10.58 -7.22
CA GLU A 66 8.51 -11.65 -6.21
C GLU A 66 7.71 -12.92 -6.62
N PHE A 67 7.08 -12.91 -7.81
CA PHE A 67 6.33 -14.04 -8.35
C PHE A 67 7.08 -14.86 -9.43
N GLY A 68 8.40 -14.63 -9.61
CA GLY A 68 9.22 -15.34 -10.61
C GLY A 68 10.68 -15.47 -10.22
#